data_AF-A0A970GCQ7-F1
#
_entry.id   AF-A0A970GCQ7-F1
#
_cell.length_a   1.000
_cell.length_b   1.000
_cell.length_c   1.000
_cell.angle_alpha   90.00
_cell.angle_beta   90.00
_cell.angle_gamma   90.00
#
_symmetry.space_group_name_H-M   'P 1'
#
loop_
_entity.id
_entity.type
_entity.pdbx_description
1 polymer ?
#
loop_
_entity_poly.entity_id
_entity_poly.type
_entity_poly.pdbx_seq_one_letter_code
_entity_poly.pdbx_strand_id
1 'polypeptide(L)' 'LHSLRIVHGKGTGALRTKVRDYLKKRKEVKGIGTPGPNEGGTGVTIVTI' A
#
# COMPACT_ATOMS: atom_id res chain seq x y z
N LEU A 1 -12.96 -9.12 -7.86
CA LEU A 1 -12.32 -8.18 -6.90
C LEU A 1 -10.83 -8.23 -7.18
N HIS A 2 -10.24 -7.15 -7.70
CA HIS A 2 -8.81 -7.12 -8.02
C HIS A 2 -8.06 -6.36 -6.93
N SER A 3 -7.02 -7.00 -6.37
CA SER A 3 -6.15 -6.41 -5.36
C SER A 3 -4.69 -6.46 -5.80
N LEU A 4 -3.98 -5.35 -5.64
CA LEU A 4 -2.55 -5.23 -5.89
C LEU A 4 -1.79 -5.15 -4.57
N ARG A 5 -0.58 -5.73 -4.55
CA ARG A 5 0.36 -5.64 -3.44
C ARG A 5 1.56 -4.81 -3.88
N ILE A 6 1.80 -3.69 -3.21
CA ILE A 6 2.96 -2.83 -3.46
C ILE A 6 3.96 -3.04 -2.33
N VAL A 7 5.04 -3.76 -2.62
CA VAL A 7 6.14 -3.98 -1.69
C VAL A 7 7.12 -2.82 -1.82
N HIS A 8 7.22 -2.00 -0.79
CA HIS A 8 8.11 -0.83 -0.76
C HIS A 8 9.17 -0.92 0.34
N GLY A 9 9.15 -1.99 1.15
CA GLY A 9 10.03 -2.14 2.31
C GLY A 9 9.65 -1.21 3.46
N LYS A 10 10.27 -1.42 4.62
CA LYS A 10 10.00 -0.63 5.84
C LYS A 10 10.82 0.67 5.84
N GLY A 11 12.15 0.56 5.82
CA GLY A 11 13.08 1.70 5.77
C GLY A 11 12.71 2.82 6.75
N THR A 12 12.87 4.07 6.31
CA THR A 12 12.39 5.27 7.03
C THR A 12 10.88 5.48 6.91
N GLY A 13 10.17 4.65 6.14
CA GLY A 13 8.76 4.85 5.80
C GLY A 13 8.50 5.88 4.70
N ALA A 14 9.53 6.53 4.16
CA ALA A 14 9.37 7.56 3.13
C ALA A 14 8.62 7.06 1.89
N LEU A 15 8.99 5.87 1.38
CA LEU A 15 8.33 5.29 0.20
C LEU A 15 6.89 4.86 0.52
N ARG A 16 6.62 4.32 1.71
CA ARG A 16 5.26 4.02 2.17
C ARG A 16 4.37 5.26 2.11
N THR A 17 4.84 6.38 2.67
CA THR A 17 4.08 7.63 2.69
C THR A 17 3.80 8.13 1.28
N LYS A 18 4.83 8.24 0.44
CA LYS A 18 4.69 8.71 -0.95
C LYS A 18 3.76 7.82 -1.79
N VAL A 19 3.87 6.50 -1.66
CA VAL A 19 3.00 5.53 -2.34
C VAL A 19 1.54 5.73 -1.92
N ARG A 20 1.26 5.79 -0.61
CA ARG A 20 -0.11 5.97 -0.11
C ARG A 20 -0.71 7.31 -0.51
N ASP A 21 0.07 8.39 -0.48
CA ASP A 21 -0.39 9.72 -0.87
C ASP A 21 -0.68 9.81 -2.38
N TYR A 22 0.12 9.14 -3.21
CA TYR A 22 -0.16 9.02 -4.64
C TYR A 22 -1.46 8.26 -4.89
N LEU A 23 -1.65 7.10 -4.25
CA LEU A 23 -2.81 6.23 -4.44
C LEU A 23 -4.12 6.88 -4.00
N LYS A 24 -4.13 7.67 -2.91
CA LYS A 24 -5.32 8.40 -2.44
C LYS A 24 -5.92 9.36 -3.48
N LYS A 25 -5.13 9.77 -4.48
CA LYS A 25 -5.55 10.70 -5.55
C LYS A 25 -6.06 9.98 -6.81
N ARG A 26 -6.01 8.64 -6.86
CA ARG A 26 -6.39 7.83 -8.03
C ARG A 26 -7.86 7.41 -7.90
N LYS A 27 -8.67 7.69 -8.93
CA LYS A 27 -10.12 7.40 -8.93
C LYS A 27 -10.42 5.90 -8.98
N GLU A 28 -9.48 5.14 -9.50
CA GLU A 28 -9.54 3.69 -9.65
C GLU A 28 -9.30 2.98 -8.31
N VAL A 29 -8.71 3.66 -7.32
CA VAL A 29 -8.42 3.05 -6.03
C VAL A 29 -9.66 3.10 -5.13
N LYS A 30 -10.23 1.93 -4.86
CA LYS A 30 -11.37 1.75 -3.95
C LYS A 30 -10.94 1.58 -2.50
N GLY A 31 -9.69 1.16 -2.24
CA GLY A 31 -9.21 0.95 -0.88
C GLY A 31 -7.70 0.84 -0.76
N ILE A 32 -7.15 1.25 0.40
CA ILE A 32 -5.72 1.20 0.71
C ILE A 32 -5.52 0.63 2.12
N GLY A 33 -4.89 -0.53 2.22
CA GLY A 33 -4.65 -1.26 3.46
C GLY A 33 -3.17 -1.50 3.78
N THR A 34 -2.92 -2.08 4.95
CA THR A 34 -1.64 -2.69 5.34
C THR A 34 -1.96 -4.15 5.67
N PRO A 35 -1.23 -5.13 5.12
CA PRO A 35 -1.52 -6.54 5.41
C PRO A 35 -0.98 -6.93 6.80
N GLY A 36 -1.24 -8.17 7.22
CA GLY A 36 -0.78 -8.67 8.51
C GLY A 36 0.76 -8.70 8.65
N PRO A 37 1.30 -8.81 9.89
CA PRO A 37 2.74 -8.85 10.12
C PRO A 37 3.46 -9.95 9.32
N ASN A 38 2.85 -11.14 9.21
CA ASN A 38 3.38 -12.29 8.47
C ASN A 38 3.28 -12.14 6.93
N GLU A 39 2.64 -11.07 6.48
CA GLU A 39 2.43 -10.77 5.06
C GLU A 39 3.24 -9.53 4.62
N GLY A 40 4.27 -9.16 5.38
CA GLY A 40 5.13 -8.01 5.11
C GLY A 40 4.77 -6.75 5.90
N GLY A 41 3.63 -6.72 6.58
CA GLY A 41 3.21 -5.67 7.50
C GLY A 41 3.36 -4.26 6.90
N THR A 42 3.93 -3.35 7.68
CA THR A 42 4.14 -1.94 7.26
C THR A 42 5.06 -1.76 6.06
N GLY A 43 5.76 -2.80 5.59
CA GLY A 43 6.56 -2.76 4.36
C GLY A 43 5.75 -2.96 3.07
N VAL A 44 4.45 -3.18 3.19
CA VAL A 44 3.55 -3.48 2.07
C VAL A 44 2.30 -2.62 2.16
N THR A 45 1.86 -2.11 1.01
CA THR A 45 0.53 -1.48 0.86
C THR A 45 -0.34 -2.36 -0.01
N ILE A 46 -1.53 -2.71 0.48
CA ILE A 46 -2.57 -3.41 -0.28
C ILE A 46 -3.48 -2.37 -0.93
N VAL A 47 -3.78 -2.55 -2.21
CA VAL A 47 -4.64 -1.65 -2.98
C VAL A 47 -5.79 -2.45 -3.59
N THR A 48 -7.02 -2.01 -3.37
CA THR A 48 -8.21 -2.57 -4.04
C THR A 48 -8.64 -1.63 -5.15
N ILE A 49 -8.88 -2.18 -6.35
CA ILE A 49 -9.31 -1.43 -7.55
C ILE A 49 -10.78 -1.73 -7.89
#